data_AF-A0A7H4PYT7-F1
#
_entry.id   AF-A0A7H4PYT7-F1
#
_cell.length_a   1.000
_cell.length_b   1.000
_cell.length_c   1.000
_cell.angle_alpha   90.00
_cell.angle_beta   90.00
_cell.angle_gamma   90.00
#
_symmetry.space_group_name_H-M   'P 1'
#
loop_
_entity.id
_entity.type
_entity.pdbx_description
1 polymer ?
#
loop_
_entity_poly.entity_id
_entity_poly.type
_entity_poly.pdbx_seq_one_letter_code
_entity_poly.pdbx_strand_id
1 'polypeptide(L)' 'MPIALIKILEGRGVEKKRRLIESVSRAMADSLEMPIDGVRVLVEEVPPDSWGRGGKTVADRVADGSAALPKA' A
#
# COMPACT_ATOMS: atom_id res chain seq x y z
N MET A 1 8.51 19.49 -1.17
CA MET A 1 7.45 18.69 -1.84
C MET A 1 7.83 17.22 -1.82
N PRO A 2 7.66 16.53 -0.69
CA PRO A 2 7.94 15.10 -0.59
C PRO A 2 6.85 14.27 -1.25
N ILE A 3 7.24 13.10 -1.77
CA ILE A 3 6.33 12.12 -2.40
C ILE A 3 6.57 10.76 -1.77
N ALA A 4 5.50 10.11 -1.30
CA ALA A 4 5.51 8.71 -0.93
C ALA A 4 4.81 7.87 -2.00
N LEU A 5 5.52 6.87 -2.53
CA LEU A 5 4.94 5.85 -3.40
C LEU A 5 4.79 4.55 -2.62
N ILE A 6 3.56 4.10 -2.44
CA ILE A 6 3.24 2.91 -1.67
C ILE A 6 2.64 1.87 -2.59
N LYS A 7 3.38 0.79 -2.83
CA LYS A 7 2.87 -0.38 -3.55
C LYS A 7 2.21 -1.34 -2.56
N ILE A 8 0.98 -1.73 -2.83
CA ILE A 8 0.21 -2.67 -2.02
C ILE A 8 -0.38 -3.77 -2.90
N LEU A 9 -0.67 -4.93 -2.32
CA LEU A 9 -1.53 -5.91 -2.98
C LEU A 9 -2.94 -5.36 -3.19
N GLU A 10 -3.52 -5.68 -4.35
CA GLU A 10 -4.94 -5.48 -4.66
C GLU A 10 -5.89 -6.16 -3.65
N GLY A 11 -7.14 -5.70 -3.61
CA GLY A 11 -8.21 -6.30 -2.81
C GLY A 11 -8.57 -5.56 -1.51
N ARG A 12 -7.88 -4.45 -1.19
CA ARG A 12 -8.24 -3.59 -0.05
C ARG A 12 -9.35 -2.63 -0.43
N GLY A 13 -10.30 -2.41 0.48
CA GLY A 13 -11.39 -1.46 0.29
C GLY A 13 -10.90 -0.01 0.24
N VAL A 14 -11.69 0.85 -0.41
CA VAL A 14 -11.36 2.27 -0.61
C VAL A 14 -11.12 2.99 0.72
N GLU A 15 -11.89 2.66 1.77
CA GLU A 15 -11.72 3.25 3.10
C GLU A 15 -10.35 2.98 3.73
N LYS A 16 -9.77 1.80 3.50
CA LYS A 16 -8.42 1.48 4.00
C LYS A 16 -7.37 2.29 3.24
N LYS A 17 -7.54 2.47 1.93
CA LYS A 17 -6.64 3.29 1.11
C LYS A 17 -6.71 4.77 1.51
N ARG A 18 -7.91 5.29 1.78
CA ARG A 18 -8.11 6.66 2.31
C ARG A 18 -7.39 6.86 3.64
N ARG A 19 -7.58 5.93 4.59
CA ARG A 19 -6.88 5.96 5.89
C ARG A 19 -5.36 5.87 5.74
N LEU A 20 -4.86 5.06 4.81
CA LEU A 20 -3.42 4.94 4.54
C LEU A 20 -2.85 6.28 4.05
N ILE A 21 -3.50 6.90 3.06
CA ILE A 21 -3.10 8.21 2.52
C ILE A 21 -3.07 9.27 3.62
N GLU A 22 -4.14 9.38 4.40
CA GLU A 22 -4.22 10.35 5.49
C GLU A 22 -3.11 10.13 6.53
N SER A 23 -2.92 8.89 6.98
CA SER A 23 -1.95 8.55 8.03
C SER A 23 -0.52 8.86 7.60
N VAL A 24 -0.16 8.50 6.36
CA VAL A 24 1.17 8.76 5.81
C VAL A 24 1.39 10.26 5.58
N SER A 25 0.39 10.97 5.05
CA SER A 25 0.48 12.43 4.86
C SER A 25 0.73 13.16 6.18
N ARG A 26 0.00 12.81 7.24
CA ARG A 26 0.20 13.38 8.59
C ARG A 26 1.60 13.08 9.12
N ALA A 27 2.01 11.80 9.10
CA ALA A 27 3.34 11.41 9.58
C ALA A 27 4.48 12.14 8.86
N MET A 28 4.37 12.32 7.55
CA MET A 28 5.36 13.05 6.76
C MET A 28 5.33 14.56 7.04
N ALA A 29 4.15 15.16 7.12
CA ALA A 29 3.98 16.59 7.43
C ALA A 29 4.59 16.92 8.80
N ASP A 30 4.28 16.10 9.80
CA ASP A 30 4.78 16.26 11.17
C ASP A 30 6.30 16.05 11.24
N SER A 31 6.83 15.00 10.60
CA SER A 31 8.26 14.67 10.67
C SER A 31 9.15 15.65 9.91
N LEU A 32 8.61 16.31 8.89
CA LEU A 32 9.32 17.26 8.04
C LEU A 32 8.95 18.71 8.36
N GLU A 33 8.18 18.94 9.42
CA GLU A 33 7.73 20.26 9.89
C GLU A 33 7.15 21.12 8.76
N MET A 34 6.25 20.55 7.94
CA MET A 34 5.73 21.21 6.74
C MET A 34 4.20 21.13 6.60
N PRO A 35 3.58 22.03 5.82
CA PRO A 35 2.13 21.97 5.57
C PRO A 35 1.73 20.65 4.89
N ILE A 36 0.62 20.06 5.34
CA ILE A 36 0.12 18.78 4.84
C ILE A 36 -0.21 18.82 3.33
N ASP A 37 -0.67 19.96 2.82
CA ASP A 37 -0.95 20.17 1.40
C ASP A 37 0.31 20.06 0.51
N GLY A 38 1.50 20.19 1.11
CA GLY A 38 2.77 20.00 0.43
C GLY A 38 3.20 18.53 0.26
N VAL A 39 2.49 17.59 0.90
CA VAL A 39 2.77 16.15 0.88
C VAL A 39 1.93 15.45 -0.18
N ARG A 40 2.54 14.53 -0.93
CA ARG A 40 1.83 13.69 -1.90
C ARG A 40 2.02 12.22 -1.56
N VAL A 41 0.91 11.47 -1.54
CA VAL A 41 0.92 10.02 -1.32
C VAL A 41 0.24 9.35 -2.51
N LEU A 42 0.95 8.45 -3.17
CA LEU A 42 0.46 7.66 -4.29
C LEU A 42 0.37 6.21 -3.82
N VAL A 43 -0.79 5.58 -4.03
CA VAL A 43 -1.01 4.18 -3.72
C VAL A 43 -1.18 3.42 -5.04
N GLU A 44 -0.25 2.51 -5.31
CA GLU A 44 -0.31 1.61 -6.45
C GLU A 44 -0.72 0.22 -5.98
N GLU A 45 -1.79 -0.30 -6.55
CA GLU A 45 -2.20 -1.67 -6.31
C GLU A 45 -1.51 -2.59 -7.31
N VAL A 46 -1.03 -3.73 -6.83
CA VAL A 46 -0.31 -4.73 -7.61
C VAL A 46 -1.09 -6.04 -7.52
N PRO A 47 -1.41 -6.66 -8.68
CA PRO A 47 -2.05 -7.96 -8.74
C PRO A 47 -1.25 -9.06 -8.01
N PRO A 48 -1.92 -10.07 -7.40
CA PRO A 48 -1.25 -11.14 -6.64
C PRO A 48 -0.26 -11.99 -7.45
N ASP A 49 -0.48 -12.13 -8.76
CA ASP A 49 0.39 -12.81 -9.73
C ASP A 49 1.65 -11.98 -10.06
N SER A 50 1.62 -10.67 -9.82
CA SER A 50 2.75 -9.75 -10.02
C SER A 50 3.48 -9.41 -8.72
N TRP A 51 3.12 -10.03 -7.60
CA TRP A 51 3.74 -9.81 -6.29
C TRP A 51 4.50 -11.05 -5.80
N GLY A 52 5.82 -11.04 -5.91
CA GLY A 52 6.69 -12.16 -5.53
C GLY A 52 7.17 -12.12 -4.07
N ARG A 53 7.20 -13.29 -3.40
CA ARG A 53 7.88 -13.49 -2.12
C ARG A 53 8.53 -14.88 -2.07
N GLY A 54 9.87 -14.91 -2.01
CA GLY A 54 10.63 -16.15 -1.94
C GLY A 54 10.51 -17.01 -3.19
N GLY A 55 10.51 -16.37 -4.37
CA GLY A 55 10.41 -17.06 -5.67
C GLY A 55 9.01 -17.52 -6.08
N LYS A 56 7.98 -17.28 -5.25
CA LYS A 56 6.58 -17.58 -5.55
C LYS A 56 5.74 -16.31 -5.55
N THR A 57 4.77 -16.20 -6.45
CA THR A 57 3.80 -15.11 -6.44
C THR A 57 2.85 -15.25 -5.26
N VAL A 58 2.18 -14.18 -4.85
CA VAL A 58 1.13 -14.28 -3.82
C VAL A 58 -0.01 -15.15 -4.34
N ALA A 59 -0.29 -15.14 -5.64
CA ALA A 59 -1.23 -16.09 -6.25
C ALA A 59 -0.82 -17.56 -6.01
N ASP A 60 0.44 -17.92 -6.27
CA ASP A 60 0.95 -19.28 -6.02
C ASP A 60 0.81 -19.68 -4.55
N ARG A 61 1.11 -18.73 -3.66
CA ARG A 61 1.06 -18.93 -2.22
C ARG A 61 -0.37 -19.03 -1.68
N VAL A 62 -1.34 -18.42 -2.36
CA VAL A 62 -2.76 -18.58 -2.03
C VAL A 62 -3.25 -19.94 -2.52
N ALA A 63 -2.83 -20.36 -3.72
CA ALA A 63 -3.17 -21.67 -4.29
C ALA A 63 -2.62 -22.85 -3.45
N ASP A 64 -1.42 -22.71 -2.89
CA ASP A 64 -0.81 -23.71 -2.01
C ASP A 64 -1.19 -23.57 -0.52
N GLY A 65 -2.04 -22.61 -0.17
CA GLY A 65 -2.55 -22.37 1.17
C GLY A 65 -1.57 -21.68 2.14
N SER A 66 -0.38 -21.26 1.68
CA SER A 66 0.64 -20.60 2.49
C SER A 66 0.50 -19.08 2.62
N ALA A 67 -0.54 -18.48 2.02
CA ALA A 67 -0.88 -17.06 2.14
C ALA A 67 -2.40 -16.81 2.02
N ALA A 68 -2.85 -15.63 2.46
CA ALA A 68 -4.21 -15.15 2.30
C ALA A 68 -4.22 -13.80 1.59
N LEU A 69 -5.21 -13.58 0.72
CA LEU A 69 -5.40 -12.28 0.06
C LEU A 69 -5.84 -11.21 1.08
N PRO A 70 -5.50 -9.93 0.83
CA PRO A 70 -6.00 -8.83 1.62
C PRO A 70 -7.53 -8.81 1.63
N LYS A 71 -8.12 -8.60 2.80
CA LYS A 71 -9.57 -8.39 2.92
C LYS A 71 -9.92 -6.93 2.61
N ALA A 72 -11.09 -6.73 2.00
CA ALA A 72 -11.71 -5.42 1.76
C ALA A 72 -11.70 -4.56 3.03
#